data_AF-A0A1B9R123-F1
#
_entry.id   AF-A0A1B9R123-F1
#
_cell.length_a   1.000
_cell.length_b   1.000
_cell.length_c   1.000
_cell.angle_alpha   90.00
_cell.angle_beta   90.00
_cell.angle_gamma   90.00
#
_symmetry.space_group_name_H-M   'P 1'
#
loop_
_entity.id
_entity.type
_entity.pdbx_description
1 polymer ?
#
loop_
_entity_poly.entity_id
_entity_poly.type
_entity_poly.pdbx_seq_one_letter_code
_entity_poly.pdbx_strand_id
1 'polypeptide(L)'
;MSVSNWAEQYCSGSSELLVLYHPEQNYVCQSKGLLKTLSPDALDQGTLDQGALDIVRFLSNLTPEQLNSPDFSGFSMNLAEVTCIDGLYFYRLNIVTPTPSNEQSIQPIRNKENLTFNEQARLLEKAQKELIELEKLASLGALVAGVTHEVNTPIGIGVTAASHLLLETKSIIERYDNKTMKKSQLEDFLEGALESGEIIQDNLMRASDLIKSFKQIAVEQTIDSIFDVNLKETVTHIKNSFHHKLKNKPVTFVNNV
;
A
#
# COMPACT_ATOMS: atom_id res chain seq x y z
N MET A 1 15.56 42.42 -66.13
CA MET A 1 14.89 41.24 -65.52
C MET A 1 13.80 41.82 -64.64
N SER A 2 12.53 41.50 -64.87
CA SER A 2 11.45 42.00 -63.99
C SER A 2 11.64 41.43 -62.58
N VAL A 3 11.25 42.21 -61.56
CA VAL A 3 11.28 41.79 -60.14
C VAL A 3 10.61 40.43 -59.95
N SER A 4 9.56 40.14 -60.73
CA SER A 4 8.86 38.85 -60.77
C SER A 4 9.76 37.65 -61.12
N ASN A 5 10.63 37.76 -62.13
CA ASN A 5 11.43 36.62 -62.60
C ASN A 5 12.53 36.24 -61.60
N TRP A 6 13.12 37.24 -60.93
CA TRP A 6 14.10 36.99 -59.87
C TRP A 6 13.42 36.42 -58.62
N ALA A 7 12.26 36.97 -58.22
CA ALA A 7 11.51 36.50 -57.07
C ALA A 7 11.05 35.04 -57.25
N GLU A 8 10.59 34.64 -58.44
CA GLU A 8 10.24 33.25 -58.75
C GLU A 8 11.44 32.30 -58.65
N GLN A 9 12.61 32.70 -59.16
CA GLN A 9 13.84 31.91 -59.02
C GLN A 9 14.26 31.78 -57.55
N TYR A 10 14.12 32.84 -56.77
CA TYR A 10 14.45 32.86 -55.35
C TYR A 10 13.52 31.96 -54.52
N CYS A 11 12.19 32.09 -54.67
CA CYS A 11 11.23 31.24 -53.97
C CYS A 11 11.38 29.76 -54.36
N SER A 12 11.58 29.48 -55.64
CA SER A 12 11.65 28.10 -56.15
C SER A 12 12.93 27.36 -55.74
N GLY A 13 14.02 28.10 -55.50
CA GLY A 13 15.30 27.58 -55.04
C GLY A 13 15.44 27.50 -53.51
N SER A 14 14.56 28.14 -52.75
CA SER A 14 14.63 28.14 -51.28
C SER A 14 14.02 26.89 -50.65
N SER A 15 14.72 26.32 -49.67
CA SER A 15 14.21 25.26 -48.79
C SER A 15 13.40 25.79 -47.61
N GLU A 16 13.43 27.10 -47.36
CA GLU A 16 12.66 27.75 -46.30
C GLU A 16 11.20 27.97 -46.72
N LEU A 17 10.32 28.20 -45.75
CA LEU A 17 8.93 28.55 -45.99
C LEU A 17 8.84 30.06 -46.20
N LEU A 18 8.73 30.47 -47.46
CA LEU A 18 8.79 31.89 -47.84
C LEU A 18 7.53 32.32 -48.57
N VAL A 19 7.09 33.54 -48.27
CA VAL A 19 6.11 34.29 -49.06
C VAL A 19 6.72 35.64 -49.41
N LEU A 20 6.74 35.99 -50.70
CA LEU A 20 7.10 37.31 -51.17
C LEU A 20 5.82 38.01 -51.62
N TYR A 21 5.63 39.28 -51.26
CA TYR A 21 4.44 40.05 -51.63
C TYR A 21 4.77 41.48 -52.02
N HIS A 22 4.23 41.94 -53.15
CA HIS A 22 4.31 43.33 -53.59
C HIS A 22 2.89 43.90 -53.69
N PRO A 23 2.50 44.87 -52.83
CA PRO A 23 1.13 45.37 -52.78
C PRO A 23 0.72 46.13 -54.04
N GLU A 24 1.58 47.00 -54.58
CA GLU A 24 1.25 47.79 -55.78
C GLU A 24 1.15 46.96 -57.07
N GLN A 25 1.91 45.87 -57.16
CA GLN A 25 1.89 44.96 -58.31
C GLN A 25 0.93 43.78 -58.09
N ASN A 26 0.29 43.70 -56.92
CA ASN A 26 -0.49 42.57 -56.42
C ASN A 26 0.16 41.21 -56.71
N TYR A 27 1.49 41.17 -56.52
CA TYR A 27 2.31 40.01 -56.88
C TYR A 27 2.62 39.21 -55.63
N VAL A 28 2.42 37.89 -55.69
CA VAL A 28 2.81 36.96 -54.63
C VAL A 28 3.66 35.84 -55.22
N CYS A 29 4.71 35.47 -54.50
CA CYS A 29 5.52 34.29 -54.78
C CYS A 29 5.69 33.46 -53.51
N GLN A 30 5.67 32.13 -53.63
CA GLN A 30 5.75 31.22 -52.49
C GLN A 30 6.79 30.14 -52.74
N SER A 31 7.48 29.72 -51.68
CA SER A 31 8.43 28.61 -51.82
C SER A 31 7.72 27.27 -52.02
N LYS A 32 8.40 26.32 -52.67
CA LYS A 32 7.86 24.97 -52.90
C LYS A 32 7.56 24.23 -51.58
N GLY A 33 8.34 24.48 -50.53
CA GLY A 33 8.11 23.91 -49.21
C GLY A 33 6.82 24.41 -48.56
N LEU A 34 6.48 25.68 -48.78
CA LEU A 34 5.25 26.27 -48.28
C LEU A 34 4.02 25.75 -49.02
N LEU A 35 4.08 25.66 -50.35
CA LEU A 35 3.00 25.12 -51.17
C LEU A 35 2.62 23.68 -50.75
N LYS A 36 3.62 22.81 -50.54
CA LYS A 36 3.39 21.43 -50.06
C LYS A 36 2.78 21.35 -48.67
N THR A 37 3.03 22.37 -47.85
CA THR A 37 2.52 22.44 -46.47
C THR A 37 1.07 22.89 -46.44
N LEU A 38 0.71 23.87 -47.27
CA LEU A 38 -0.65 24.40 -47.39
C LEU A 38 -1.57 23.41 -48.11
N SER A 39 -1.04 22.68 -49.09
CA SER A 39 -1.79 21.73 -49.91
C SER A 39 -0.97 20.46 -50.19
N PRO A 40 -1.06 19.44 -49.31
CA PRO A 40 -0.29 18.20 -49.45
C PRO A 40 -0.56 17.45 -50.77
N ASP A 41 -1.74 17.64 -51.37
CA ASP A 41 -2.21 16.94 -52.58
C ASP A 41 -1.96 17.71 -53.90
N ALA A 42 -1.37 18.90 -53.84
CA ALA A 42 -1.13 19.74 -55.01
C ALA A 42 0.13 19.29 -55.79
N LEU A 43 0.04 18.16 -56.49
CA LEU A 43 1.02 17.75 -57.50
C LEU A 43 0.48 17.98 -58.93
N ASP A 44 1.28 18.73 -59.71
CA ASP A 44 1.47 18.61 -61.16
C ASP A 44 0.53 19.28 -62.18
N GLN A 45 -0.35 20.23 -61.82
CA GLN A 45 -1.22 20.89 -62.84
C GLN A 45 -1.20 22.42 -62.94
N GLY A 46 -0.09 23.11 -62.61
CA GLY A 46 0.17 24.47 -63.12
C GLY A 46 -0.88 25.57 -62.88
N THR A 47 -1.90 25.33 -62.06
CA THR A 47 -2.92 26.27 -61.62
C THR A 47 -2.51 26.88 -60.28
N LEU A 48 -2.72 28.19 -60.10
CA LEU A 48 -2.59 28.82 -58.79
C LEU A 48 -3.55 28.10 -57.82
N ASP A 49 -2.98 27.42 -56.84
CA ASP A 49 -3.70 26.58 -55.87
C ASP A 49 -4.48 27.44 -54.85
N GLN A 50 -5.57 26.90 -54.31
CA GLN A 50 -6.50 27.58 -53.39
C GLN A 50 -5.78 28.13 -52.15
N GLY A 51 -4.82 27.39 -51.58
CA GLY A 51 -4.01 27.87 -50.45
C GLY A 51 -3.08 29.03 -50.81
N ALA A 52 -2.58 29.07 -52.06
CA ALA A 52 -1.80 30.21 -52.54
C ALA A 52 -2.67 31.46 -52.74
N LEU A 53 -3.88 31.27 -53.28
CA LEU A 53 -4.90 32.32 -53.43
C LEU A 53 -5.38 32.88 -52.09
N ASP A 54 -5.48 32.05 -51.05
CA ASP A 54 -5.90 32.47 -49.72
C ASP A 54 -4.85 33.35 -49.03
N ILE A 55 -3.56 33.06 -49.19
CA ILE A 55 -2.47 33.95 -48.72
C ILE A 55 -2.45 35.26 -49.51
N VAL A 56 -2.65 35.22 -50.83
CA VAL A 56 -2.74 36.45 -51.64
C VAL A 56 -3.88 37.32 -51.15
N ARG A 57 -5.06 36.73 -50.95
CA ARG A 57 -6.26 37.42 -50.47
C ARG A 57 -6.08 37.95 -49.05
N PHE A 58 -5.40 37.21 -48.18
CA PHE A 58 -5.07 37.65 -46.84
C PHE A 58 -4.18 38.90 -46.90
N LEU A 59 -3.05 38.83 -47.62
CA LEU A 59 -2.09 39.94 -47.71
C LEU A 59 -2.66 41.17 -48.42
N SER A 60 -3.51 40.99 -49.45
CA SER A 60 -4.15 42.11 -50.16
C SER A 60 -5.14 42.89 -49.32
N ASN A 61 -5.64 42.32 -48.22
CA ASN A 61 -6.57 42.97 -47.32
C ASN A 61 -5.90 43.64 -46.11
N LEU A 62 -4.56 43.59 -46.02
CA LEU A 62 -3.80 44.22 -44.94
C LEU A 62 -3.49 45.68 -45.24
N THR A 63 -3.48 46.49 -44.19
CA THR A 63 -2.96 47.87 -44.25
C THR A 63 -1.42 47.88 -44.31
N PRO A 64 -0.79 48.99 -44.77
CA PRO A 64 0.68 49.09 -44.83
C PRO A 64 1.38 48.84 -43.48
N GLU A 65 0.74 49.21 -42.36
CA GLU A 65 1.28 48.95 -41.03
C GLU A 65 1.23 47.45 -40.69
N GLN A 66 0.12 46.77 -41.02
CA GLN A 66 -0.05 45.34 -40.81
C GLN A 66 0.86 44.48 -41.70
N LEU A 67 1.30 44.97 -42.87
CA LEU A 67 2.25 44.27 -43.73
C LEU A 67 3.63 44.08 -43.08
N ASN A 68 3.98 44.89 -42.08
CA ASN A 68 5.21 44.73 -41.31
C ASN A 68 5.08 43.72 -40.15
N SER A 69 3.88 43.23 -39.85
CA SER A 69 3.64 42.22 -38.82
C SER A 69 2.34 41.44 -39.05
N PRO A 70 2.19 40.74 -40.19
CA PRO A 70 1.00 39.96 -40.48
C PRO A 70 0.82 38.77 -39.52
N ASP A 71 -0.42 38.52 -39.13
CA ASP A 71 -0.79 37.35 -38.32
C ASP A 71 -1.14 36.15 -39.22
N PHE A 72 -0.20 35.21 -39.34
CA PHE A 72 -0.37 33.97 -40.09
C PHE A 72 -1.00 32.82 -39.28
N SER A 73 -1.46 33.07 -38.04
CA SER A 73 -2.01 32.02 -37.17
C SER A 73 -3.19 31.26 -37.80
N GLY A 74 -4.00 31.94 -38.63
CA GLY A 74 -5.10 31.33 -39.39
C GLY A 74 -4.67 30.24 -40.39
N PHE A 75 -3.38 30.17 -40.71
CA PHE A 75 -2.78 29.15 -41.59
C PHE A 75 -1.98 28.09 -40.82
N SER A 76 -2.09 28.03 -39.49
CA SER A 76 -1.25 27.20 -38.62
C SER A 76 0.26 27.50 -38.76
N MET A 77 0.58 28.77 -39.01
CA MET A 77 1.95 29.27 -39.19
C MET A 77 2.21 30.47 -38.31
N ASN A 78 3.48 30.74 -38.02
CA ASN A 78 3.89 31.99 -37.39
C ASN A 78 4.92 32.73 -38.27
N LEU A 79 4.92 34.05 -38.15
CA LEU A 79 5.92 34.90 -38.80
C LEU A 79 7.25 34.78 -38.06
N ALA A 80 8.26 34.24 -38.72
CA ALA A 80 9.62 34.16 -38.19
C ALA A 80 10.38 35.48 -38.40
N GLU A 81 10.25 36.07 -39.59
CA GLU A 81 10.96 37.28 -39.99
C GLU A 81 10.23 37.95 -41.15
N VAL A 82 10.28 39.29 -41.20
CA VAL A 82 9.83 40.08 -42.34
C VAL A 82 10.86 41.14 -42.69
N THR A 83 11.15 41.26 -43.99
CA THR A 83 12.02 42.31 -44.54
C THR A 83 11.31 42.96 -45.71
N CYS A 84 11.33 44.29 -45.80
CA CYS A 84 10.80 45.02 -46.96
C CYS A 84 11.96 45.70 -47.69
N ILE A 85 12.08 45.44 -49.00
CA ILE A 85 13.09 46.05 -49.87
C ILE A 85 12.38 46.58 -51.11
N ASP A 86 12.45 47.89 -51.35
CA ASP A 86 11.86 48.56 -52.51
C ASP A 86 10.38 48.19 -52.76
N GLY A 87 9.59 48.06 -51.69
CA GLY A 87 8.16 47.73 -51.76
C GLY A 87 7.82 46.24 -51.86
N LEU A 88 8.84 45.36 -51.93
CA LEU A 88 8.68 43.91 -51.89
C LEU A 88 8.91 43.39 -50.47
N TYR A 89 7.88 42.77 -49.90
CA TYR A 89 7.94 42.14 -48.59
C TYR A 89 8.38 40.69 -48.71
N PHE A 90 9.29 40.27 -47.83
CA PHE A 90 9.83 38.92 -47.71
C PHE A 90 9.43 38.37 -46.35
N TYR A 91 8.51 37.41 -46.32
CA TYR A 91 8.04 36.76 -45.11
C TYR A 91 8.68 35.37 -45.00
N ARG A 92 9.41 35.13 -43.90
CA ARG A 92 9.82 33.78 -43.49
C ARG A 92 8.85 33.26 -42.46
N LEU A 93 8.31 32.05 -42.67
CA LEU A 93 7.29 31.44 -41.82
C LEU A 93 7.84 30.18 -41.13
N ASN A 94 7.31 29.83 -39.96
CA ASN A 94 7.45 28.48 -39.41
C ASN A 94 6.09 27.80 -39.28
N ILE A 95 6.09 26.47 -39.42
CA ILE A 95 4.91 25.65 -39.17
C ILE A 95 4.73 25.51 -37.67
N VAL A 96 3.53 25.81 -37.20
CA VAL A 96 3.12 25.46 -35.84
C VAL A 96 2.62 24.02 -35.91
N THR A 97 3.48 23.04 -35.60
CA THR A 97 3.00 21.68 -35.41
C THR A 97 2.18 21.64 -34.12
N PRO A 98 0.94 21.11 -34.14
CA PRO A 98 0.21 20.90 -32.91
C PRO A 98 1.04 19.93 -32.05
N THR A 99 1.64 20.46 -31.00
CA THR A 99 2.33 19.64 -30.02
C THR A 99 1.22 18.82 -29.34
N PRO A 100 1.22 17.47 -29.44
CA PRO A 100 0.25 16.71 -28.67
C PRO A 100 0.51 17.04 -27.20
N SER A 101 -0.51 17.54 -26.51
CA SER A 101 -0.46 17.79 -25.08
C SER A 101 -0.14 16.46 -24.38
N ASN A 102 1.09 16.34 -23.87
CA ASN A 102 1.63 15.14 -23.20
C ASN A 102 0.70 14.58 -22.10
N GLU A 103 -0.24 15.38 -21.58
CA GLU A 103 -1.20 14.96 -20.57
C GLU A 103 -2.17 13.87 -21.07
N GLN A 104 -2.74 13.97 -22.28
CA GLN A 104 -3.84 13.05 -22.66
C GLN A 104 -3.36 11.61 -22.93
N SER A 105 -2.11 11.44 -23.39
CA SER A 105 -1.54 10.12 -23.66
C SER A 105 -0.95 9.43 -22.42
N ILE A 106 -0.53 10.18 -21.39
CA ILE A 106 0.09 9.63 -20.17
C ILE A 106 -0.96 9.24 -19.11
N GLN A 107 -2.10 9.94 -19.06
CA GLN A 107 -3.18 9.66 -18.10
C GLN A 107 -3.64 8.19 -18.08
N PRO A 108 -3.91 7.51 -19.22
CA PRO A 108 -4.34 6.10 -19.18
C PRO A 108 -3.25 5.16 -18.64
N ILE A 109 -1.97 5.42 -18.94
CA ILE A 109 -0.84 4.61 -18.45
C ILE A 109 -0.70 4.80 -16.94
N ARG A 110 -0.71 6.05 -16.48
CA ARG A 110 -0.60 6.42 -15.05
C ARG A 110 -1.77 5.87 -14.24
N ASN A 111 -2.98 5.92 -14.79
CA ASN A 111 -4.16 5.34 -14.15
C ASN A 111 -4.05 3.82 -14.06
N LYS A 112 -3.56 3.14 -15.10
CA LYS A 112 -3.32 1.70 -15.08
C LYS A 112 -2.26 1.32 -14.06
N GLU A 113 -1.15 2.05 -13.99
CA GLU A 113 -0.09 1.82 -13.00
C GLU A 113 -0.61 2.04 -11.56
N ASN A 114 -1.36 3.12 -11.30
CA ASN A 114 -1.99 3.36 -10.00
C ASN A 114 -3.00 2.27 -9.62
N LEU A 115 -3.82 1.81 -10.56
CA LEU A 115 -4.76 0.70 -10.33
C LEU A 115 -4.01 -0.59 -9.98
N THR A 116 -2.97 -0.93 -10.74
CA THR A 116 -2.17 -2.14 -10.52
C THR A 116 -1.43 -2.06 -9.18
N PHE A 117 -0.88 -0.89 -8.85
CA PHE A 117 -0.23 -0.63 -7.56
C PHE A 117 -1.20 -0.77 -6.39
N ASN A 118 -2.40 -0.19 -6.49
CA ASN A 118 -3.44 -0.30 -5.47
C ASN A 118 -3.94 -1.74 -5.31
N GLU A 119 -4.06 -2.49 -6.41
CA GLU A 119 -4.40 -3.92 -6.37
C GLU A 119 -3.33 -4.73 -5.66
N GLN A 120 -2.05 -4.51 -5.98
CA GLN A 120 -0.92 -5.17 -5.33
C GLN A 120 -0.83 -4.81 -3.84
N ALA A 121 -1.02 -3.54 -3.48
CA ALA A 121 -1.06 -3.10 -2.09
C ALA A 121 -2.20 -3.77 -1.31
N ARG A 122 -3.40 -3.86 -1.91
CA ARG A 122 -4.54 -4.55 -1.29
C ARG A 122 -4.31 -6.05 -1.13
N LEU A 123 -3.68 -6.70 -2.11
CA LEU A 123 -3.31 -8.11 -2.01
C LEU A 123 -2.29 -8.35 -0.90
N LEU A 124 -1.29 -7.46 -0.79
CA LEU A 124 -0.28 -7.54 0.26
C LEU A 124 -0.89 -7.32 1.65
N GLU A 125 -1.75 -6.31 1.81
CA GLU A 125 -2.46 -6.04 3.07
C GLU A 125 -3.35 -7.22 3.47
N LYS A 126 -4.06 -7.82 2.51
CA LYS A 126 -4.87 -9.02 2.74
C LYS A 126 -4.00 -10.21 3.18
N ALA A 127 -2.90 -10.48 2.47
CA ALA A 127 -1.98 -11.56 2.80
C ALA A 127 -1.32 -11.34 4.17
N GLN A 128 -0.92 -10.11 4.50
CA GLN A 128 -0.38 -9.76 5.81
C GLN A 128 -1.41 -10.01 6.91
N LYS A 129 -2.68 -9.63 6.70
CA LYS A 129 -3.75 -9.88 7.66
C LYS A 129 -4.02 -11.38 7.85
N GLU A 130 -4.00 -12.16 6.77
CA GLU A 130 -4.13 -13.62 6.83
C GLU A 130 -2.95 -14.27 7.58
N LEU A 131 -1.71 -13.79 7.34
CA LEU A 131 -0.53 -14.26 8.06
C LEU A 131 -0.60 -13.95 9.56
N ILE A 132 -1.06 -12.75 9.93
CA ILE A 132 -1.28 -12.38 11.35
C ILE A 132 -2.32 -13.30 12.00
N GLU A 133 -3.42 -13.60 11.31
CA GLU A 133 -4.44 -14.54 11.81
C GLU A 133 -3.87 -15.96 11.99
N LEU A 134 -3.08 -16.45 11.03
CA LEU A 134 -2.41 -17.74 11.13
C LEU A 134 -1.41 -17.79 12.30
N GLU A 135 -0.65 -16.72 12.51
CA GLU A 135 0.30 -16.60 13.62
C GLU A 135 -0.42 -16.56 14.99
N LYS A 136 -1.58 -15.88 15.08
CA LYS A 136 -2.45 -15.90 16.26
C LYS A 136 -2.95 -17.31 16.56
N LEU A 137 -3.44 -18.03 15.55
CA LEU A 137 -3.93 -19.41 15.70
C LEU A 137 -2.81 -20.37 16.11
N ALA A 138 -1.62 -20.24 15.53
CA ALA A 138 -0.45 -21.03 15.89
C ALA A 138 0.00 -20.75 17.34
N SER A 139 0.02 -19.49 17.74
CA SER A 139 0.34 -19.06 19.11
C SER A 139 -0.67 -19.59 20.13
N LEU A 140 -1.96 -19.56 19.80
CA LEU A 140 -3.02 -20.15 20.62
C LEU A 140 -2.85 -21.67 20.72
N GLY A 141 -2.49 -22.35 19.63
CA GLY A 141 -2.22 -23.79 19.63
C GLY A 141 -1.06 -24.18 20.56
N ALA A 142 0.04 -23.42 20.52
CA ALA A 142 1.18 -23.63 21.43
C ALA A 142 0.79 -23.39 22.90
N LEU A 143 -0.01 -22.35 23.18
CA LEU A 143 -0.51 -22.05 24.51
C LEU A 143 -1.43 -23.16 25.05
N VAL A 144 -2.38 -23.62 24.24
CA VAL A 144 -3.29 -24.72 24.60
C VAL A 144 -2.52 -26.00 24.92
N ALA A 145 -1.49 -26.33 24.13
CA ALA A 145 -0.66 -27.50 24.37
C ALA A 145 0.11 -27.41 25.71
N GLY A 146 0.70 -26.24 26.00
CA GLY A 146 1.39 -25.99 27.27
C GLY A 146 0.45 -26.11 28.48
N VAL A 147 -0.71 -25.46 28.41
CA VAL A 147 -1.74 -25.50 29.46
C VAL A 147 -2.24 -26.92 29.68
N THR A 148 -2.44 -27.69 28.62
CA THR A 148 -2.88 -29.09 28.72
C THR A 148 -1.88 -29.91 29.52
N HIS A 149 -0.58 -29.78 29.26
CA HIS A 149 0.45 -30.51 30.00
C HIS A 149 0.51 -30.08 31.48
N GLU A 150 0.44 -28.77 31.74
CA GLU A 150 0.49 -28.23 33.11
C GLU A 150 -0.77 -28.55 33.92
N VAL A 151 -1.95 -28.66 33.29
CA VAL A 151 -3.21 -29.08 33.92
C VAL A 151 -3.23 -30.59 34.16
N ASN A 152 -2.72 -31.38 33.22
CA ASN A 152 -2.73 -32.84 33.33
C ASN A 152 -1.84 -33.35 34.47
N THR A 153 -0.74 -32.67 34.78
CA THR A 153 0.20 -33.09 35.83
C THR A 153 -0.46 -33.16 37.22
N PRO A 154 -1.06 -32.07 37.77
CA PRO A 154 -1.74 -32.14 39.06
C PRO A 154 -2.95 -33.08 39.01
N ILE A 155 -3.69 -33.14 37.90
CA ILE A 155 -4.80 -34.12 37.76
C ILE A 155 -4.28 -35.55 37.90
N GLY A 156 -3.17 -35.90 37.23
CA GLY A 156 -2.56 -37.22 37.33
C GLY A 156 -2.16 -37.58 38.75
N ILE A 157 -1.52 -36.65 39.47
CA ILE A 157 -1.14 -36.83 40.88
C ILE A 157 -2.38 -37.04 41.75
N GLY A 158 -3.43 -36.23 41.57
CA GLY A 158 -4.70 -36.38 42.28
C GLY A 158 -5.37 -37.72 42.01
N VAL A 159 -5.37 -38.19 40.76
CA VAL A 159 -5.90 -39.52 40.39
C VAL A 159 -5.09 -40.64 41.05
N THR A 160 -3.76 -40.54 41.11
CA THR A 160 -2.92 -41.52 41.80
C THR A 160 -3.21 -41.56 43.29
N ALA A 161 -3.29 -40.40 43.95
CA ALA A 161 -3.62 -40.30 45.38
C ALA A 161 -5.03 -40.84 45.68
N ALA A 162 -6.02 -40.50 44.85
CA ALA A 162 -7.39 -41.03 44.97
C ALA A 162 -7.43 -42.55 44.76
N SER A 163 -6.66 -43.08 43.81
CA SER A 163 -6.56 -44.53 43.56
C SER A 163 -5.93 -45.26 44.74
N HIS A 164 -4.88 -44.69 45.34
CA HIS A 164 -4.25 -45.22 46.53
C HIS A 164 -5.21 -45.22 47.72
N LEU A 165 -5.88 -44.09 47.98
CA LEU A 165 -6.89 -43.97 49.03
C LEU A 165 -8.01 -45.01 48.88
N LEU A 166 -8.48 -45.23 47.64
CA LEU A 166 -9.50 -46.23 47.36
C LEU A 166 -9.02 -47.66 47.68
N LEU A 167 -7.75 -47.98 47.39
CA LEU A 167 -7.16 -49.29 47.71
C LEU A 167 -7.05 -49.49 49.23
N GLU A 168 -6.52 -48.51 49.96
CA GLU A 168 -6.39 -48.56 51.42
C GLU A 168 -7.76 -48.66 52.11
N THR A 169 -8.73 -47.89 51.62
CA THR A 169 -10.11 -47.91 52.12
C THR A 169 -10.72 -49.31 51.95
N LYS A 170 -10.54 -49.95 50.78
CA LYS A 170 -11.01 -51.32 50.55
C LYS A 170 -10.32 -52.31 51.49
N SER A 171 -9.01 -52.19 51.72
CA SER A 171 -8.27 -53.07 52.62
C SER A 171 -8.79 -52.95 54.06
N ILE A 172 -9.05 -51.73 54.53
CA ILE A 172 -9.61 -51.51 55.88
C ILE A 172 -11.02 -52.05 56.02
N ILE A 173 -11.89 -51.85 55.02
CA ILE A 173 -13.25 -52.41 55.02
C ILE A 173 -13.19 -53.94 55.14
N GLU A 174 -12.35 -54.60 54.34
CA GLU A 174 -12.20 -56.06 54.39
C GLU A 174 -11.71 -56.55 55.76
N ARG A 175 -10.73 -55.87 56.36
CA ARG A 175 -10.21 -56.22 57.69
C ARG A 175 -11.26 -56.03 58.79
N TYR A 176 -12.06 -54.97 58.66
CA TYR A 176 -13.17 -54.67 59.57
C TYR A 176 -14.25 -55.77 59.49
N ASP A 177 -14.70 -56.10 58.29
CA ASP A 177 -15.74 -57.11 58.06
C ASP A 177 -15.29 -58.50 58.55
N ASN A 178 -14.02 -58.84 58.33
CA ASN A 178 -13.43 -60.09 58.81
C ASN A 178 -13.10 -60.09 60.31
N LYS A 179 -13.37 -59.00 61.04
CA LYS A 179 -13.04 -58.83 62.48
C LYS A 179 -11.55 -59.05 62.79
N THR A 180 -10.67 -58.75 61.85
CA THR A 180 -9.20 -58.89 61.99
C THR A 180 -8.47 -57.55 62.11
N MET A 181 -9.19 -56.43 62.04
CA MET A 181 -8.62 -55.09 62.11
C MET A 181 -8.06 -54.77 63.50
N LYS A 182 -6.80 -54.34 63.55
CA LYS A 182 -6.17 -53.79 64.75
C LYS A 182 -6.39 -52.28 64.84
N LYS A 183 -6.37 -51.75 66.07
CA LYS A 183 -6.46 -50.29 66.31
C LYS A 183 -5.37 -49.52 65.56
N SER A 184 -4.12 -49.99 65.60
CA SER A 184 -3.00 -49.33 64.91
C SER A 184 -3.22 -49.21 63.40
N GLN A 185 -3.79 -50.25 62.77
CA GLN A 185 -4.08 -50.23 61.33
C GLN A 185 -5.17 -49.21 60.96
N LEU A 186 -6.14 -49.00 61.85
CA LEU A 186 -7.14 -47.96 61.68
C LEU A 186 -6.52 -46.57 61.84
N GLU A 187 -5.64 -46.38 62.83
CA GLU A 187 -4.91 -45.12 63.05
C GLU A 187 -4.04 -44.79 61.82
N ASP A 188 -3.26 -45.76 61.31
CA ASP A 188 -2.44 -45.61 60.10
C ASP A 188 -3.29 -45.25 58.87
N PHE A 189 -4.44 -45.91 58.70
CA PHE A 189 -5.36 -45.61 57.60
C PHE A 189 -5.94 -44.21 57.70
N LEU A 190 -6.36 -43.76 58.90
CA LEU A 190 -6.94 -42.44 59.08
C LEU A 190 -5.93 -41.33 58.76
N GLU A 191 -4.67 -41.52 59.15
CA GLU A 191 -3.58 -40.58 58.83
C GLU A 191 -3.31 -40.56 57.31
N GLY A 192 -3.13 -41.73 56.69
CA GLY A 192 -2.90 -41.82 55.23
C GLY A 192 -4.09 -41.34 54.40
N ALA A 193 -5.32 -41.49 54.90
CA ALA A 193 -6.52 -40.99 54.25
C ALA A 193 -6.61 -39.47 54.27
N LEU A 194 -6.22 -38.84 55.38
CA LEU A 194 -6.13 -37.39 55.49
C LEU A 194 -5.07 -36.84 54.54
N GLU A 195 -3.86 -37.41 54.55
CA GLU A 195 -2.76 -37.00 53.66
C GLU A 195 -3.15 -37.14 52.18
N SER A 196 -3.74 -38.27 51.81
CA SER A 196 -4.22 -38.48 50.43
C SER A 196 -5.29 -37.45 50.05
N GLY A 197 -6.20 -37.12 50.97
CA GLY A 197 -7.24 -36.10 50.77
C GLY A 197 -6.66 -34.71 50.53
N GLU A 198 -5.66 -34.31 51.32
CA GLU A 198 -4.95 -33.04 51.16
C GLU A 198 -4.22 -32.97 49.82
N ILE A 199 -3.52 -34.05 49.42
CA ILE A 199 -2.84 -34.13 48.12
C ILE A 199 -3.85 -33.96 46.97
N ILE A 200 -4.99 -34.65 47.03
CA ILE A 200 -6.03 -34.55 46.01
C ILE A 200 -6.55 -33.11 45.92
N GLN A 201 -6.91 -32.51 47.07
CA GLN A 201 -7.44 -31.16 47.12
C GLN A 201 -6.46 -30.14 46.55
N ASP A 202 -5.20 -30.16 46.99
CA ASP A 202 -4.17 -29.22 46.54
C ASP A 202 -3.94 -29.30 45.03
N ASN A 203 -3.90 -30.50 44.49
CA ASN A 203 -3.68 -30.68 43.06
C ASN A 203 -4.91 -30.27 42.24
N LEU A 204 -6.14 -30.56 42.70
CA LEU A 204 -7.35 -30.09 42.03
C LEU A 204 -7.48 -28.56 42.07
N MET A 205 -7.11 -27.90 43.17
CA MET A 205 -7.05 -26.44 43.23
C MET A 205 -6.05 -25.87 42.22
N ARG A 206 -4.84 -26.43 42.15
CA ARG A 206 -3.84 -26.02 41.15
C ARG A 206 -4.35 -26.18 39.73
N ALA A 207 -4.99 -27.29 39.41
CA ALA A 207 -5.60 -27.52 38.09
C ALA A 207 -6.68 -26.47 37.79
N SER A 208 -7.51 -26.13 38.78
CA SER A 208 -8.54 -25.09 38.66
C SER A 208 -7.94 -23.71 38.40
N ASP A 209 -6.88 -23.33 39.12
CA ASP A 209 -6.19 -22.06 38.95
C ASP A 209 -5.54 -21.92 37.56
N LEU A 210 -4.97 -23.00 37.04
CA LEU A 210 -4.42 -23.05 35.68
C LEU A 210 -5.50 -22.86 34.62
N ILE A 211 -6.65 -23.54 34.77
CA ILE A 211 -7.80 -23.37 33.86
C ILE A 211 -8.33 -21.94 33.92
N LYS A 212 -8.44 -21.35 35.11
CA LYS A 212 -8.88 -19.97 35.30
C LYS A 212 -7.94 -18.98 34.63
N SER A 213 -6.63 -19.17 34.83
CA SER A 213 -5.59 -18.34 34.21
C SER A 213 -5.62 -18.44 32.68
N PHE A 214 -5.78 -19.66 32.15
CA PHE A 214 -5.93 -19.87 30.72
C PHE A 214 -7.16 -19.18 30.15
N LYS A 215 -8.31 -19.27 30.84
CA LYS A 215 -9.54 -18.58 30.43
C LYS A 215 -9.35 -17.06 30.41
N GLN A 216 -8.64 -16.49 31.37
CA GLN A 216 -8.35 -15.05 31.41
C GLN A 216 -7.50 -14.62 30.20
N ILE A 217 -6.40 -15.34 29.92
CA ILE A 217 -5.52 -15.06 28.78
C ILE A 217 -6.29 -15.19 27.45
N ALA A 218 -7.12 -16.24 27.32
CA ALA A 218 -7.93 -16.46 26.13
C ALA A 218 -8.99 -15.35 25.89
N VAL A 219 -9.47 -14.70 26.96
CA VAL A 219 -10.41 -13.57 26.88
C VAL A 219 -9.69 -12.24 26.63
N GLU A 220 -8.50 -12.05 27.20
CA GLU A 220 -7.69 -10.84 27.03
C GLU A 220 -7.12 -10.72 25.60
N GLN A 221 -6.81 -11.82 24.92
CA GLN A 221 -6.34 -11.79 23.51
C GLN A 221 -7.41 -11.31 22.50
N THR A 222 -8.66 -11.15 22.93
CA THR A 222 -9.75 -10.64 22.08
C THR A 222 -9.96 -9.13 22.22
N ILE A 223 -9.28 -8.46 23.16
CA ILE A 223 -9.54 -7.07 23.51
C ILE A 223 -8.26 -6.23 23.32
N ASP A 224 -8.10 -5.64 22.14
CA ASP A 224 -7.20 -4.50 21.91
C ASP A 224 -7.80 -3.22 22.55
N SER A 225 -8.03 -3.23 23.86
CA SER A 225 -8.48 -2.03 24.59
C SER A 225 -7.31 -1.35 25.25
N ILE A 226 -7.17 -0.04 25.00
CA ILE A 226 -6.30 0.84 25.79
C ILE A 226 -7.02 1.07 27.13
N PHE A 227 -6.35 0.76 28.25
CA PHE A 227 -6.86 1.04 29.59
C PHE A 227 -5.76 1.62 30.48
N ASP A 228 -6.16 2.43 31.45
CA ASP A 228 -5.25 3.00 32.44
C ASP A 228 -4.76 1.90 33.40
N VAL A 229 -3.45 1.79 33.56
CA VAL A 229 -2.80 0.80 34.43
C VAL A 229 -2.11 1.50 35.60
N ASN A 230 -2.46 1.11 36.82
CA ASN A 230 -1.70 1.49 38.00
C ASN A 230 -0.45 0.61 38.14
N LEU A 231 0.65 1.06 37.54
CA LEU A 231 1.93 0.33 37.52
C LEU A 231 2.41 -0.10 38.92
N LYS A 232 2.21 0.74 39.95
CA LYS A 232 2.63 0.42 41.32
C LYS A 232 1.86 -0.78 41.89
N GLU A 233 0.56 -0.84 41.63
CA GLU A 233 -0.31 -1.93 42.07
C GLU A 233 0.01 -3.23 41.32
N THR A 234 0.17 -3.15 40.00
CA THR A 234 0.53 -4.30 39.16
C THR A 234 1.87 -4.92 39.58
N VAL A 235 2.90 -4.10 39.78
CA VAL A 235 4.21 -4.60 40.23
C VAL A 235 4.13 -5.22 41.63
N THR A 236 3.28 -4.68 42.52
CA THR A 236 3.04 -5.25 43.85
C THR A 236 2.33 -6.61 43.77
N HIS A 237 1.35 -6.76 42.88
CA HIS A 237 0.70 -8.04 42.63
C HIS A 237 1.67 -9.10 42.08
N ILE A 238 2.53 -8.72 41.13
CA ILE A 238 3.56 -9.62 40.61
C ILE A 238 4.54 -10.03 41.73
N LYS A 239 5.00 -9.09 42.55
CA LYS A 239 5.85 -9.42 43.71
C LYS A 239 5.19 -10.45 44.63
N ASN A 240 3.90 -10.28 44.90
CA ASN A 240 3.15 -11.17 45.78
C ASN A 240 2.94 -12.56 45.17
N SER A 241 2.70 -12.66 43.85
CA SER A 241 2.56 -13.95 43.18
C SER A 241 3.85 -14.77 43.17
N PHE A 242 5.01 -14.12 43.20
CA PHE A 242 6.31 -14.79 43.35
C PHE A 242 6.76 -14.97 44.81
N HIS A 243 6.05 -14.42 45.79
CA HIS A 243 6.48 -14.41 47.19
C HIS A 243 6.78 -15.81 47.72
N HIS A 244 5.91 -16.79 47.45
CA HIS A 244 6.09 -18.16 47.93
C HIS A 244 7.33 -18.84 47.33
N LYS A 245 7.67 -18.55 46.06
CA LYS A 245 8.86 -19.11 45.38
C LYS A 245 10.16 -18.41 45.78
N LEU A 246 10.08 -17.16 46.22
CA LEU A 246 11.25 -16.34 46.56
C LEU A 246 11.54 -16.31 48.07
N LYS A 247 10.59 -16.63 48.95
CA LYS A 247 10.75 -16.53 50.42
C LYS A 247 11.96 -17.32 50.97
N ASN A 248 12.34 -18.42 50.31
CA ASN A 248 13.44 -19.30 50.73
C ASN A 248 14.71 -19.11 49.87
N LYS A 249 14.80 -18.05 49.06
CA LYS A 249 15.96 -17.76 48.22
C LYS A 249 16.58 -16.41 48.60
N PRO A 250 17.91 -16.25 48.49
CA PRO A 250 18.60 -15.00 48.81
C PRO A 250 18.40 -13.96 47.69
N VAL A 251 17.16 -13.55 47.47
CA VAL A 251 16.78 -12.63 46.39
C VAL A 251 16.05 -11.45 46.99
N THR A 252 16.49 -10.23 46.67
CA THR A 252 15.86 -8.99 47.10
C THR A 252 15.07 -8.40 45.95
N PHE A 253 13.77 -8.16 46.16
CA PHE A 253 12.93 -7.51 45.17
C PHE A 253 13.08 -5.99 45.29
N VAL A 254 13.58 -5.33 44.23
CA VAL A 254 13.74 -3.87 44.15
C VAL A 254 12.66 -3.32 43.24
N ASN A 255 11.85 -2.37 43.72
CA ASN A 255 10.85 -1.66 42.93
C ASN A 255 11.12 -0.16 42.96
N ASN A 256 11.37 0.43 41.78
CA ASN A 256 11.62 1.87 41.59
C ASN A 256 10.45 2.58 40.90
N VAL A 257 9.30 1.90 40.79
CA VAL A 257 8.06 2.40 40.19
C VAL A 257 7.26 3.19 41.22
#